data_AF-A0A8T5EQR0-F1
#
_entry.id   AF-A0A8T5EQR0-F1
#
_cell.length_a   1.000
_cell.length_b   1.000
_cell.length_c   1.000
_cell.angle_alpha   90.00
_cell.angle_beta   90.00
_cell.angle_gamma   90.00
#
_symmetry.space_group_name_H-M   'P 1'
#
loop_
_entity.id
_entity.type
_entity.pdbx_description
1 polymer ?
#
loop_
_entity_poly.entity_id
_entity_poly.type
_entity_poly.pdbx_seq_one_letter_code
_entity_poly.pdbx_strand_id
1 'polypeptide(L)'
;MVQWQTGRYHPVVDLPEHYEIRDFTGGDYTPSKMTYDIGKYDELRPGMYNTDLFKDNRFLHIGIDIGAPVGTPCMAFEDGVISHFGYNPEDGDYGNVIITKHIIGGVPIWALYGHLDSNSISKKKIGQKISRGEVICWMGDK
;
A
#
# COMPACT_ATOMS: atom_id res chain seq x y z
N MET A 1 22.91 1.31 -5.17
CA MET A 1 21.75 2.18 -4.87
C MET A 1 20.87 2.18 -6.11
N VAL A 2 19.54 2.01 -5.96
CA VAL A 2 18.62 2.03 -7.11
C VAL A 2 18.53 3.46 -7.64
N GLN A 3 18.70 3.64 -8.95
CA GLN A 3 18.50 4.92 -9.63
C GLN A 3 17.02 5.04 -10.02
N TRP A 4 16.19 5.52 -9.10
CA TRP A 4 14.75 5.56 -9.33
C TRP A 4 14.34 6.45 -10.50
N GLN A 5 15.09 7.53 -10.79
CA GLN A 5 14.72 8.48 -11.85
C GLN A 5 14.85 7.91 -13.27
N THR A 6 15.52 6.77 -13.45
CA THR A 6 15.76 6.18 -14.77
C THR A 6 14.74 5.10 -15.16
N GLY A 7 13.88 4.68 -14.23
CA GLY A 7 12.87 3.65 -14.46
C GLY A 7 11.58 4.22 -15.08
N ARG A 8 10.86 3.37 -15.82
CA ARG A 8 9.47 3.63 -16.24
C ARG A 8 8.55 2.74 -15.43
N TYR A 9 8.09 3.25 -14.30
CA TYR A 9 7.16 2.55 -13.41
C TYR A 9 5.71 2.88 -13.75
N HIS A 10 4.82 1.93 -13.53
CA HIS A 10 3.39 2.15 -13.64
C HIS A 10 2.84 2.68 -12.30
N PRO A 11 1.85 3.58 -12.32
CA PRO A 11 1.09 3.91 -11.12
C PRO A 11 0.52 2.64 -10.46
N VAL A 12 0.55 2.57 -9.13
CA VAL A 12 -0.08 1.47 -8.38
C VAL A 12 -1.60 1.62 -8.30
N VAL A 13 -2.11 2.84 -8.41
CA VAL A 13 -3.52 3.20 -8.44
C VAL A 13 -3.69 4.33 -9.45
N ASP A 14 -4.76 4.30 -10.24
CA ASP A 14 -5.11 5.41 -11.12
C ASP A 14 -5.80 6.50 -10.28
N LEU A 15 -5.05 7.55 -9.94
CA LEU A 15 -5.59 8.68 -9.18
C LEU A 15 -6.39 9.61 -10.11
N PRO A 16 -7.52 10.17 -9.63
CA PRO A 16 -8.24 11.20 -10.36
C PRO A 16 -7.43 12.50 -10.44
N GLU A 17 -7.88 13.46 -11.26
CA GLU A 17 -7.29 14.81 -11.32
C GLU A 17 -7.36 15.54 -9.97
N HIS A 18 -8.37 15.25 -9.15
CA HIS A 18 -8.60 15.90 -7.87
C HIS A 18 -8.67 14.86 -6.74
N TYR A 19 -7.76 14.99 -5.79
CA TYR A 19 -7.69 14.21 -4.55
C TYR A 19 -7.12 15.09 -3.43
N GLU A 20 -7.32 14.69 -2.17
CA GLU A 20 -6.80 15.41 -1.02
C GLU A 20 -5.43 14.85 -0.61
N ILE A 21 -4.44 15.70 -0.36
CA ILE A 21 -3.21 15.27 0.34
C ILE A 21 -3.40 15.61 1.82
N ARG A 22 -3.37 14.58 2.66
CA ARG A 22 -3.61 14.70 4.10
C ARG A 22 -2.34 15.09 4.84
N ASP A 23 -2.50 15.79 5.95
CA ASP A 23 -1.41 16.09 6.88
C ASP A 23 -1.78 15.66 8.29
N PHE A 24 -1.23 14.52 8.71
CA PHE A 24 -1.50 13.90 10.00
C PHE A 24 -0.51 14.34 11.09
N THR A 25 0.47 15.19 10.76
CA THR A 25 1.53 15.63 11.69
C THR A 25 1.02 16.37 12.91
N GLY A 26 -0.10 17.09 12.77
CA GLY A 26 -0.79 17.77 13.88
C GLY A 26 -1.72 16.87 14.70
N GLY A 27 -1.88 15.60 14.34
CA GLY A 27 -2.84 14.69 14.98
C GLY A 27 -4.30 14.92 14.59
N ASP A 28 -4.57 15.64 13.48
CA ASP A 28 -5.92 15.77 12.93
C ASP A 28 -6.24 14.58 12.03
N TYR A 29 -7.12 13.71 12.53
CA TYR A 29 -7.55 12.48 11.84
C TYR A 29 -8.98 12.59 11.29
N THR A 30 -9.51 13.80 11.12
CA THR A 30 -10.83 14.03 10.53
C THR A 30 -10.90 13.36 9.15
N PRO A 31 -11.89 12.52 8.82
CA PRO A 31 -11.95 11.87 7.50
C PRO A 31 -11.94 12.87 6.34
N SER A 32 -11.30 12.50 5.23
CA SER A 32 -11.31 13.25 3.98
C SER A 32 -12.75 13.46 3.49
N LYS A 33 -12.99 14.60 2.84
CA LYS A 33 -14.27 14.87 2.16
C LYS A 33 -14.23 14.45 0.69
N MET A 34 -13.06 14.09 0.18
CA MET A 34 -12.85 13.68 -1.20
C MET A 34 -12.93 12.16 -1.32
N THR A 35 -13.32 11.68 -2.51
CA THR A 35 -13.37 10.24 -2.81
C THR A 35 -11.98 9.59 -2.77
N TYR A 36 -10.94 10.36 -3.09
CA TYR A 36 -9.55 9.93 -3.03
C TYR A 36 -8.76 10.86 -2.12
N ASP A 37 -7.92 10.29 -1.26
CA ASP A 37 -6.96 11.02 -0.45
C ASP A 37 -5.66 10.25 -0.24
N ILE A 38 -4.59 10.99 0.07
CA ILE A 38 -3.24 10.44 0.20
C ILE A 38 -2.69 10.79 1.58
N GLY A 39 -2.33 9.76 2.36
CA GLY A 39 -1.47 9.86 3.53
C GLY A 39 0.00 9.77 3.13
N LYS A 40 0.84 10.67 3.68
CA LYS A 40 2.23 10.85 3.20
C LYS A 40 3.18 9.75 3.71
N TYR A 41 4.24 9.54 2.95
CA TYR A 41 5.44 8.80 3.36
C TYR A 41 6.32 9.64 4.29
N ASP A 42 7.02 8.97 5.21
CA ASP A 42 7.93 9.58 6.19
C ASP A 42 7.21 10.65 7.04
N GLU A 43 5.99 10.31 7.48
CA GLU A 43 5.10 11.22 8.18
C GLU A 43 5.00 10.85 9.66
N LEU A 44 5.16 11.83 10.55
CA LEU A 44 4.88 11.65 11.97
C LEU A 44 3.37 11.72 12.20
N ARG A 45 2.81 10.74 12.90
CA ARG A 45 1.36 10.57 13.16
C ARG A 45 1.12 10.28 14.63
N PRO A 46 1.25 11.28 15.51
CA PRO A 46 1.16 11.09 16.96
C PRO A 46 -0.23 10.60 17.37
N GLY A 47 -0.29 9.42 17.99
CA GLY A 47 -1.55 8.84 18.50
C GLY A 47 -2.37 8.04 17.49
N MET A 48 -1.92 7.92 16.22
CA MET A 48 -2.60 7.07 15.22
C MET A 48 -2.41 5.58 15.50
N TYR A 49 -1.18 5.17 15.84
CA TYR A 49 -0.85 3.77 16.13
C TYR A 49 -1.07 3.47 17.62
N ASN A 50 -2.33 3.31 18.01
CA ASN A 50 -2.75 3.20 19.41
C ASN A 50 -3.25 1.80 19.82
N THR A 51 -3.15 0.81 18.93
CA THR A 51 -3.52 -0.58 19.22
C THR A 51 -2.40 -1.32 19.94
N ASP A 52 -2.72 -2.49 20.49
CA ASP A 52 -1.79 -3.36 21.20
C ASP A 52 -0.58 -3.80 20.35
N LEU A 53 -0.69 -3.75 19.03
CA LEU A 53 0.39 -4.04 18.09
C LEU A 53 1.51 -3.00 18.15
N PHE A 54 1.22 -1.79 18.60
CA PHE A 54 2.13 -0.64 18.54
C PHE A 54 2.56 -0.10 19.92
N LYS A 55 2.66 -0.99 20.92
CA LYS A 55 3.04 -0.67 22.31
C LYS A 55 4.37 0.06 22.48
N ASP A 56 5.24 0.05 21.47
CA ASP A 56 6.54 0.72 21.48
C ASP A 56 6.46 2.23 21.15
N ASN A 57 5.28 2.84 21.23
CA ASN A 57 5.03 4.25 20.88
C ASN A 57 5.45 4.60 19.45
N ARG A 58 5.10 3.73 18.50
CA ARG A 58 5.31 4.04 17.08
C ARG A 58 4.46 5.26 16.68
N PHE A 59 5.07 6.21 15.99
CA PHE A 59 4.35 7.31 15.35
C PHE A 59 4.88 7.64 13.95
N LEU A 60 5.96 7.01 13.48
CA LEU A 60 6.44 7.21 12.12
C LEU A 60 5.70 6.31 11.13
N HIS A 61 5.10 6.92 10.11
CA HIS A 61 4.53 6.24 8.97
C HIS A 61 5.57 6.10 7.85
N ILE A 62 5.84 4.85 7.47
CA ILE A 62 6.86 4.48 6.47
C ILE A 62 6.25 3.88 5.20
N GLY A 63 4.96 4.11 4.98
CA GLY A 63 4.22 3.72 3.79
C GLY A 63 3.62 4.95 3.09
N ILE A 64 2.80 4.72 2.07
CA ILE A 64 1.88 5.71 1.53
C ILE A 64 0.49 5.11 1.68
N ASP A 65 -0.43 5.88 2.25
CA ASP A 65 -1.83 5.45 2.29
C ASP A 65 -2.57 6.10 1.14
N ILE A 66 -3.34 5.29 0.41
CA ILE A 66 -4.20 5.76 -0.66
C ILE A 66 -5.62 5.41 -0.26
N GLY A 67 -6.37 6.41 0.20
CA GLY A 67 -7.81 6.28 0.41
C GLY A 67 -8.52 6.36 -0.94
N ALA A 68 -9.37 5.37 -1.21
CA ALA A 68 -10.23 5.31 -2.38
C ALA A 68 -11.44 4.38 -2.10
N PRO A 69 -12.43 4.30 -3.00
CA PRO A 69 -13.54 3.36 -2.84
C PRO A 69 -13.09 1.90 -2.74
N VAL A 70 -13.80 1.10 -1.94
CA VAL A 70 -13.65 -0.37 -1.91
C VAL A 70 -13.77 -0.93 -3.34
N GLY A 71 -12.91 -1.88 -3.68
CA GLY A 71 -12.86 -2.46 -5.03
C GLY A 71 -12.05 -1.63 -6.03
N THR A 72 -11.41 -0.52 -5.63
CA THR A 72 -10.46 0.19 -6.49
C THR A 72 -9.31 -0.75 -6.90
N PRO A 73 -8.98 -0.87 -8.20
CA PRO A 73 -7.93 -1.78 -8.67
C PRO A 73 -6.54 -1.27 -8.29
N CYS A 74 -5.70 -2.19 -7.83
CA CYS A 74 -4.30 -1.95 -7.50
C CYS A 74 -3.40 -2.73 -8.45
N MET A 75 -2.40 -2.06 -9.01
CA MET A 75 -1.55 -2.57 -10.08
C MET A 75 -0.10 -2.79 -9.63
N ALA A 76 0.58 -3.70 -10.31
CA ALA A 76 2.02 -3.87 -10.17
C ALA A 76 2.76 -2.68 -10.80
N PHE A 77 3.61 -2.01 -10.03
CA PHE A 77 4.37 -0.86 -10.54
C PHE A 77 5.50 -1.24 -11.51
N GLU A 78 5.92 -2.51 -11.50
CA GLU A 78 6.97 -3.08 -12.37
C GLU A 78 6.75 -4.60 -12.53
N ASP A 79 7.39 -5.21 -13.53
CA ASP A 79 7.47 -6.66 -13.68
C ASP A 79 8.06 -7.32 -12.44
N GLY A 80 7.56 -8.50 -12.08
CA GLY A 80 8.03 -9.19 -10.88
C GLY A 80 7.33 -10.50 -10.60
N VAL A 81 7.30 -10.88 -9.32
CA VAL A 81 6.58 -12.04 -8.83
C VAL A 81 5.86 -11.75 -7.52
N ILE A 82 4.76 -12.47 -7.26
CA ILE A 82 4.18 -12.56 -5.91
C ILE A 82 5.20 -13.27 -5.00
N SER A 83 5.71 -12.56 -4.00
CA SER A 83 6.66 -13.11 -3.02
C SER A 83 5.94 -13.76 -1.85
N HIS A 84 4.92 -13.09 -1.31
CA HIS A 84 4.12 -13.57 -0.18
C HIS A 84 2.70 -12.99 -0.31
N PHE A 85 1.74 -13.63 0.36
CA PHE A 85 0.40 -13.10 0.55
C PHE A 85 -0.21 -13.77 1.78
N GLY A 86 -1.22 -13.14 2.39
CA GLY A 86 -1.85 -13.68 3.59
C GLY A 86 -2.86 -12.72 4.20
N TYR A 87 -3.27 -13.04 5.43
CA TYR A 87 -4.16 -12.24 6.24
C TYR A 87 -3.52 -11.99 7.61
N ASN A 88 -3.32 -10.72 7.95
CA ASN A 88 -2.83 -10.24 9.23
C ASN A 88 -4.04 -9.78 10.08
N PRO A 89 -4.46 -10.54 11.10
CA PRO A 89 -5.74 -10.33 11.77
C PRO A 89 -5.69 -9.29 12.90
N GLU A 90 -4.50 -8.87 13.34
CA GLU A 90 -4.34 -8.00 14.50
C GLU A 90 -4.92 -6.61 14.22
N ASP A 91 -5.49 -5.99 15.24
CA ASP A 91 -6.11 -4.67 15.13
C ASP A 91 -5.05 -3.59 14.79
N GLY A 92 -5.33 -2.80 13.75
CA GLY A 92 -4.40 -1.83 13.18
C GLY A 92 -3.28 -2.42 12.29
N ASP A 93 -3.24 -3.74 12.08
CA ASP A 93 -2.36 -4.37 11.08
C ASP A 93 -2.98 -4.27 9.66
N TYR A 94 -2.30 -4.84 8.68
CA TYR A 94 -2.59 -4.68 7.26
C TYR A 94 -3.79 -5.48 6.73
N GLY A 95 -4.46 -6.34 7.51
CA GLY A 95 -5.54 -7.18 7.00
C GLY A 95 -5.08 -8.11 5.87
N ASN A 96 -5.78 -8.16 4.73
CA ASN A 96 -5.34 -8.96 3.59
C ASN A 96 -4.15 -8.27 2.89
N VAL A 97 -3.10 -9.04 2.63
CA VAL A 97 -1.81 -8.53 2.15
C VAL A 97 -1.33 -9.30 0.93
N ILE A 98 -0.73 -8.57 -0.01
CA ILE A 98 0.15 -9.12 -1.04
C ILE A 98 1.50 -8.41 -0.97
N ILE A 99 2.58 -9.20 -1.03
CA ILE A 99 3.94 -8.68 -1.18
C ILE A 99 4.49 -9.14 -2.52
N THR A 100 4.89 -8.19 -3.35
CA THR A 100 5.55 -8.45 -4.64
C THR A 100 7.06 -8.29 -4.51
N LYS A 101 7.82 -8.99 -5.36
CA LYS A 101 9.27 -8.85 -5.49
C LYS A 101 9.63 -8.48 -6.92
N HIS A 102 10.46 -7.46 -7.06
CA HIS A 102 10.93 -6.89 -8.33
C HIS A 102 12.46 -6.83 -8.32
N ILE A 103 13.07 -6.82 -9.50
CA ILE A 103 14.51 -6.58 -9.66
C ILE A 103 14.69 -5.27 -10.43
N ILE A 104 15.19 -4.24 -9.76
CA ILE A 104 15.34 -2.90 -10.34
C ILE A 104 16.81 -2.52 -10.32
N GLY A 105 17.41 -2.32 -11.50
CA GLY A 105 18.85 -2.05 -11.62
C GLY A 105 19.73 -3.13 -10.96
N GLY A 106 19.29 -4.40 -10.99
CA GLY A 106 19.98 -5.52 -10.35
C GLY A 106 19.77 -5.65 -8.83
N VAL A 107 18.99 -4.76 -8.21
CA VAL A 107 18.70 -4.78 -6.76
C VAL A 107 17.31 -5.36 -6.53
N PRO A 108 17.14 -6.31 -5.59
CA PRO A 108 15.82 -6.80 -5.24
C PRO A 108 15.05 -5.78 -4.38
N ILE A 109 13.81 -5.52 -4.77
CA ILE A 109 12.87 -4.61 -4.10
C ILE A 109 11.59 -5.36 -3.81
N TRP A 110 10.98 -5.09 -2.65
CA TRP A 110 9.67 -5.62 -2.28
C TRP A 110 8.69 -4.47 -2.09
N ALA A 111 7.45 -4.67 -2.56
CA ALA A 111 6.34 -3.76 -2.30
C ALA A 111 5.24 -4.54 -1.57
N LEU A 112 4.72 -3.94 -0.50
CA LEU A 112 3.62 -4.46 0.29
C LEU A 112 2.35 -3.69 -0.06
N TYR A 113 1.29 -4.44 -0.37
CA TYR A 113 -0.06 -3.94 -0.60
C TYR A 113 -0.92 -4.49 0.56
N GLY A 114 -1.34 -3.61 1.46
CA GLY A 114 -2.20 -3.95 2.60
C GLY A 114 -3.62 -3.46 2.39
N HIS A 115 -4.49 -3.72 3.37
CA HIS A 115 -5.87 -3.25 3.42
C HIS A 115 -6.69 -3.71 2.21
N LEU A 116 -6.40 -4.93 1.72
CA LEU A 116 -6.99 -5.45 0.49
C LEU A 116 -8.32 -6.17 0.73
N ASP A 117 -9.13 -6.23 -0.33
CA ASP A 117 -10.29 -7.13 -0.38
C ASP A 117 -9.82 -8.59 -0.27
N SER A 118 -10.56 -9.41 0.50
CA SER A 118 -10.20 -10.81 0.76
C SER A 118 -10.10 -11.67 -0.51
N ASN A 119 -10.83 -11.34 -1.58
CA ASN A 119 -10.72 -12.05 -2.85
C ASN A 119 -9.35 -11.85 -3.52
N SER A 120 -8.65 -10.76 -3.19
CA SER A 120 -7.32 -10.43 -3.74
C SER A 120 -6.29 -11.53 -3.47
N ILE A 121 -6.40 -12.24 -2.34
CA ILE A 121 -5.44 -13.30 -1.96
C ILE A 121 -5.92 -14.72 -2.31
N SER A 122 -7.21 -14.90 -2.59
CA SER A 122 -7.86 -16.22 -2.73
C SER A 122 -7.27 -17.14 -3.81
N LYS A 123 -6.72 -16.56 -4.89
CA LYS A 123 -6.18 -17.30 -6.05
C LYS A 123 -4.69 -17.06 -6.28
N LYS A 124 -4.00 -16.41 -5.35
CA LYS A 124 -2.58 -16.07 -5.49
C LYS A 124 -1.70 -17.29 -5.23
N LYS A 125 -0.52 -17.28 -5.84
CA LYS A 125 0.51 -18.32 -5.66
C LYS A 125 1.86 -17.64 -5.51
N ILE A 126 2.67 -18.11 -4.56
CA ILE A 126 4.06 -17.66 -4.44
C ILE A 126 4.81 -18.00 -5.73
N GLY A 127 5.58 -17.04 -6.24
CA GLY A 127 6.28 -17.14 -7.53
C GLY A 127 5.41 -16.87 -8.76
N GLN A 128 4.10 -16.57 -8.59
CA GLN A 128 3.27 -16.10 -9.70
C GLN A 128 3.91 -14.86 -10.32
N LYS A 129 4.20 -14.92 -11.63
CA LYS A 129 4.69 -13.77 -12.39
C LYS A 129 3.60 -12.71 -12.49
N ILE A 130 4.02 -11.46 -12.37
CA ILE A 130 3.18 -10.28 -12.58
C ILE A 130 3.88 -9.35 -13.56
N SER A 131 3.11 -8.67 -14.39
CA SER A 131 3.62 -7.69 -15.34
C SER A 131 3.35 -6.27 -14.86
N ARG A 132 4.21 -5.32 -15.23
CA ARG A 132 3.98 -3.90 -14.98
C ARG A 132 2.60 -3.46 -15.52
N GLY A 133 1.80 -2.82 -14.67
CA GLY A 133 0.44 -2.37 -14.97
C GLY A 133 -0.63 -3.46 -14.87
N GLU A 134 -0.26 -4.71 -14.56
CA GLU A 134 -1.24 -5.76 -14.28
C GLU A 134 -2.00 -5.43 -12.98
N VAL A 135 -3.33 -5.52 -13.02
CA VAL A 135 -4.16 -5.47 -11.81
C VAL A 135 -3.92 -6.73 -10.99
N ILE A 136 -3.34 -6.57 -9.81
CA ILE A 136 -2.95 -7.68 -8.94
C ILE A 136 -3.84 -7.82 -7.70
N CYS A 137 -4.53 -6.77 -7.29
CA CYS A 137 -5.46 -6.81 -6.16
C CYS A 137 -6.46 -5.64 -6.21
N TRP A 138 -7.33 -5.59 -5.22
CA TRP A 138 -8.35 -4.55 -5.04
C TRP A 138 -8.37 -4.07 -3.60
N MET A 139 -8.63 -2.77 -3.40
CA MET A 139 -8.78 -2.18 -2.07
C MET A 139 -9.96 -2.79 -1.31
N GLY A 140 -9.74 -3.05 -0.02
CA GLY A 140 -10.75 -3.56 0.91
C GLY A 140 -11.40 -2.44 1.72
N ASP A 141 -12.19 -2.84 2.71
CA ASP A 141 -12.98 -1.98 3.59
C ASP A 141 -12.35 -1.78 4.99
N LYS A 142 -11.08 -2.14 5.14
CA LYS A 142 -10.39 -2.35 6.41
C LYS A 142 -9.15 -1.48 6.56
#